data_AF-A0A965VWI5-F1
#
_entry.id   AF-A0A965VWI5-F1
#
_cell.length_a   1.000
_cell.length_b   1.000
_cell.length_c   1.000
_cell.angle_alpha   90.00
_cell.angle_beta   90.00
_cell.angle_gamma   90.00
#
_symmetry.space_group_name_H-M   'P 1'
#
loop_
_entity.id
_entity.type
_entity.pdbx_description
1 polymer ?
#
loop_
_entity_poly.entity_id
_entity_poly.type
_entity_poly.pdbx_seq_one_letter_code
_entity_poly.pdbx_strand_id
1 'polypeptide(L)'
;MKLLFSLVVGLVFHPLTPTTNAKWNEAIPANKETPTVREVYAHRAPWEDGVVYVDGQKVSKMTTPAGTIAHELIHGINGYLRSLKSNKPAFYVPFHGAFYFEPTRAKRVQIAQFIPMELRGIEGNAGGRFHDYIQTKEGKEPDAGTYFDPSTGKKLWGETDVFYIWDEWNAYIYGGRTDLEAEALHGKECWDSMTGPVEFMIYSLGGMMAIKQCDATYFQSPAFQDVKTAFIFLAEETMRLLSDSKGSSLQPEKSNRYLDRLRTATSKQASEMRDFIRQEFGDSWSREVLGI
;
A
#
# COMPACT_ATOMS: atom_id res chain seq x y z
N MET A 1 32.71 39.42 -3.72
CA MET A 1 31.93 38.22 -4.12
C MET A 1 31.89 37.28 -2.91
N LYS A 2 30.83 37.34 -2.09
CA LYS A 2 30.69 36.49 -0.88
C LYS A 2 29.88 35.25 -1.28
N LEU A 3 30.51 34.07 -1.25
CA LEU A 3 29.81 32.80 -1.41
C LEU A 3 28.91 32.56 -0.18
N LEU A 4 27.61 32.52 -0.39
CA LEU A 4 26.66 31.93 0.56
C LEU A 4 26.74 30.40 0.41
N PHE A 5 27.26 29.72 1.43
CA PHE A 5 27.05 28.29 1.60
C PHE A 5 25.62 28.08 2.13
N SER A 6 24.77 27.48 1.30
CA SER A 6 23.46 26.99 1.71
C SER A 6 23.66 25.76 2.61
N LEU A 7 23.22 25.87 3.85
CA LEU A 7 23.22 24.78 4.82
C LEU A 7 22.12 23.78 4.41
N VAL A 8 22.49 22.67 3.79
CA VAL A 8 21.58 21.54 3.62
C VAL A 8 21.49 20.85 4.99
N VAL A 9 20.36 21.03 5.67
CA VAL A 9 20.03 20.27 6.87
C VAL A 9 19.78 18.83 6.45
N GLY A 10 20.81 17.99 6.56
CA GLY A 10 20.68 16.56 6.37
C GLY A 10 19.79 15.97 7.46
N LEU A 11 18.63 15.44 7.07
CA LEU A 11 17.89 14.48 7.87
C LEU A 11 18.79 13.25 8.06
N VAL A 12 19.40 13.13 9.24
CA VAL A 12 20.16 11.95 9.63
C VAL A 12 19.16 10.84 9.90
N PHE A 13 18.97 9.94 8.95
CA PHE A 13 18.30 8.67 9.20
C PHE A 13 19.20 7.84 10.11
N HIS A 14 18.69 7.46 11.28
CA HIS A 14 19.23 6.35 12.05
C HIS A 14 18.46 5.10 11.62
N PRO A 15 19.00 4.27 10.70
CA PRO A 15 18.38 3.00 10.40
C PRO A 15 18.33 2.21 11.71
N LEU A 16 17.12 1.91 12.18
CA LEU A 16 16.94 0.95 13.27
C LEU A 16 17.57 -0.36 12.79
N THR A 17 18.48 -0.91 13.59
CA THR A 17 19.13 -2.18 13.27
C THR A 17 18.04 -3.23 13.07
N PRO A 18 17.94 -3.87 11.89
CA PRO A 18 16.94 -4.90 11.67
C PRO A 18 17.13 -5.97 12.73
N THR A 19 16.08 -6.27 13.50
CA THR A 19 16.11 -7.41 14.41
C THR A 19 16.09 -8.66 13.54
N THR A 20 17.27 -9.19 13.24
CA THR A 20 17.48 -10.36 12.36
C THR A 20 16.81 -11.64 12.84
N ASN A 21 16.12 -11.62 13.98
CA ASN A 21 15.50 -12.78 14.63
C ASN A 21 14.07 -12.51 15.17
N ALA A 22 13.41 -11.40 14.82
CA ALA A 22 12.04 -11.20 15.28
C ALA A 22 11.10 -12.15 14.53
N LYS A 23 10.65 -13.20 15.22
CA LYS A 23 9.57 -14.06 14.73
C LYS A 23 8.24 -13.34 14.96
N TRP A 24 7.32 -13.39 14.01
CA TRP A 24 6.00 -12.74 14.06
C TRP A 24 5.13 -13.16 15.26
N ASN A 25 5.52 -14.24 15.97
CA ASN A 25 4.84 -14.79 17.14
C ASN A 25 5.51 -14.43 18.48
N GLU A 26 6.56 -13.62 18.52
CA GLU A 26 7.21 -13.24 19.78
C GLU A 26 6.72 -11.87 20.27
N ALA A 27 6.33 -11.80 21.55
CA ALA A 27 5.92 -10.55 22.18
C ALA A 27 7.08 -9.54 22.18
N ILE A 28 6.82 -8.30 21.77
CA ILE A 28 7.82 -7.23 21.80
C ILE A 28 8.19 -6.93 23.27
N PRO A 29 9.49 -6.97 23.65
CA PRO A 29 9.92 -6.68 25.01
C PRO A 29 9.54 -5.25 25.44
N ALA A 30 8.97 -5.11 26.64
CA ALA A 30 8.43 -3.86 27.18
C ALA A 30 9.46 -2.73 27.42
N ASN A 31 10.75 -2.96 27.17
CA ASN A 31 11.85 -2.13 27.67
C ASN A 31 12.76 -1.50 26.58
N LYS A 32 12.35 -1.47 25.31
CA LYS A 32 13.08 -0.69 24.29
C LYS A 32 12.44 0.68 24.10
N GLU A 33 13.20 1.73 24.35
CA GLU A 33 12.83 3.11 24.03
C GLU A 33 12.76 3.28 22.51
N THR A 34 11.55 3.25 21.94
CA THR A 34 11.27 3.62 20.55
C THR A 34 10.75 5.07 20.48
N PRO A 35 11.21 5.89 19.52
CA PRO A 35 10.71 7.24 19.33
C PRO A 35 9.23 7.21 18.95
N THR A 36 8.46 8.09 19.59
CA THR A 36 7.06 8.52 19.37
C THR A 36 6.32 7.98 18.13
N VAL A 37 6.02 6.68 18.13
CA VAL A 37 4.87 6.08 17.43
C VAL A 37 4.12 5.25 18.47
N ARG A 38 3.38 5.92 19.36
CA ARG A 38 2.63 5.27 20.45
C ARG A 38 1.16 5.15 20.07
N GLU A 39 0.85 4.02 19.46
CA GLU A 39 -0.23 3.11 19.87
C GLU A 39 0.02 1.77 19.16
N VAL A 40 1.01 1.01 19.64
CA VAL A 40 1.21 -0.39 19.23
C VAL A 40 0.23 -1.21 20.06
N TYR A 41 -0.93 -1.54 19.49
CA TYR A 41 -1.79 -2.54 20.07
C TYR A 41 -1.15 -3.91 19.88
N ALA A 42 -1.03 -4.67 20.97
CA ALA A 42 -0.75 -6.09 20.93
C ALA A 42 -1.96 -6.84 20.34
N HIS A 43 -2.24 -6.65 19.06
CA HIS A 43 -3.05 -7.61 18.33
C HIS A 43 -2.19 -8.86 18.19
N ARG A 44 -2.54 -9.91 18.95
CA ARG A 44 -2.02 -11.26 18.70
C ARG A 44 -2.18 -11.52 17.22
N ALA A 45 -1.09 -11.94 16.58
CA ALA A 45 -1.15 -12.45 15.23
C ALA A 45 -2.28 -13.53 15.20
N PRO A 46 -3.19 -13.53 14.22
CA PRO A 46 -4.37 -14.42 14.17
C PRO A 46 -4.04 -15.92 14.02
N TRP A 47 -2.81 -16.32 14.32
CA TRP A 47 -2.17 -17.55 13.89
C TRP A 47 -2.06 -18.63 14.96
N GLU A 48 -2.56 -18.43 16.18
CA GLU A 48 -2.48 -19.51 17.18
C GLU A 48 -3.34 -20.73 16.77
N ASP A 49 -4.37 -20.58 15.92
CA ASP A 49 -5.20 -21.70 15.44
C ASP A 49 -5.68 -21.61 13.97
N GLY A 50 -5.33 -20.56 13.22
CA GLY A 50 -5.85 -20.39 11.86
C GLY A 50 -7.36 -20.13 11.80
N VAL A 51 -7.91 -19.50 12.84
CA VAL A 51 -9.34 -19.24 13.02
C VAL A 51 -9.54 -17.77 13.31
N VAL A 52 -10.34 -17.11 12.48
CA VAL A 52 -10.83 -15.76 12.78
C VAL A 52 -11.93 -15.86 13.83
N TYR A 53 -11.79 -15.07 14.88
CA TYR A 53 -12.83 -14.87 15.88
C TYR A 53 -13.36 -13.45 15.77
N VAL A 54 -14.68 -13.31 15.59
CA VAL A 54 -15.40 -12.02 15.68
C VAL A 54 -16.32 -12.13 16.89
N ASP A 55 -16.19 -11.20 17.84
CA ASP A 55 -16.94 -11.20 19.11
C ASP A 55 -16.87 -12.52 19.90
N GLY A 56 -15.69 -13.16 19.89
CA GLY A 56 -15.48 -14.44 20.57
C GLY A 56 -16.13 -15.64 19.88
N GLN A 57 -16.79 -15.45 18.73
CA GLN A 57 -17.34 -16.52 17.92
C GLN A 57 -16.39 -16.91 16.80
N LYS A 58 -16.18 -18.23 16.64
CA LYS A 58 -15.43 -18.83 15.54
C LYS A 58 -16.20 -18.62 14.24
N VAL A 59 -15.71 -17.76 13.36
CA VAL A 59 -16.39 -17.43 12.10
C VAL A 59 -15.81 -18.15 10.87
N SER A 60 -14.69 -18.88 10.99
CA SER A 60 -14.12 -19.61 9.84
C SER A 60 -13.35 -20.89 10.22
N LYS A 61 -13.55 -21.97 9.46
CA LYS A 61 -12.54 -23.00 9.16
C LYS A 61 -11.95 -22.58 7.81
N MET A 62 -10.63 -22.46 7.66
CA MET A 62 -9.98 -22.01 6.42
C MET A 62 -10.42 -22.79 5.18
N THR A 63 -11.49 -22.35 4.52
CA THR A 63 -11.77 -22.58 3.09
C THR A 63 -11.40 -21.35 2.26
N THR A 64 -11.07 -20.24 2.93
CA THR A 64 -10.67 -18.96 2.35
C THR A 64 -9.16 -18.79 2.53
N PRO A 65 -8.41 -18.32 1.52
CA PRO A 65 -6.96 -18.10 1.64
C PRO A 65 -6.62 -17.21 2.85
N ALA A 66 -5.55 -17.56 3.57
CA ALA A 66 -5.12 -16.84 4.76
C ALA A 66 -4.89 -15.35 4.46
N GLY A 67 -4.31 -15.04 3.29
CA GLY A 67 -4.07 -13.69 2.82
C GLY A 67 -5.34 -12.87 2.61
N THR A 68 -6.46 -13.47 2.18
CA THR A 68 -7.74 -12.76 2.10
C THR A 68 -8.22 -12.35 3.49
N ILE A 69 -8.10 -13.23 4.48
CA ILE A 69 -8.46 -12.91 5.87
C ILE A 69 -7.59 -11.76 6.39
N ALA A 70 -6.28 -11.82 6.18
CA ALA A 70 -5.37 -10.77 6.61
C ALA A 70 -5.66 -9.45 5.88
N HIS A 71 -5.95 -9.49 4.58
CA HIS A 71 -6.34 -8.33 3.78
C HIS A 71 -7.58 -7.63 4.37
N GLU A 72 -8.67 -8.37 4.60
CA GLU A 72 -9.88 -7.80 5.22
C GLU A 72 -9.64 -7.31 6.66
N LEU A 73 -8.80 -8.00 7.42
CA LEU A 73 -8.42 -7.57 8.77
C LEU A 73 -7.68 -6.22 8.75
N ILE A 74 -6.77 -6.01 7.79
CA ILE A 74 -6.08 -4.72 7.62
C ILE A 74 -7.07 -3.60 7.30
N HIS A 75 -8.05 -3.83 6.43
CA HIS A 75 -9.12 -2.86 6.19
C HIS A 75 -9.88 -2.52 7.47
N GLY A 76 -10.23 -3.52 8.27
CA GLY A 76 -10.89 -3.34 9.57
C GLY A 76 -10.06 -2.50 10.54
N ILE A 77 -8.76 -2.81 10.69
CA ILE A 77 -7.84 -2.05 11.56
C ILE A 77 -7.70 -0.61 11.05
N ASN A 78 -7.49 -0.41 9.75
CA ASN A 78 -7.39 0.92 9.16
C ASN A 78 -8.68 1.72 9.39
N GLY A 79 -9.85 1.10 9.19
CA GLY A 79 -11.16 1.69 9.47
C GLY A 79 -11.30 2.15 10.92
N TYR A 80 -10.89 1.30 11.87
CA TYR A 80 -10.86 1.66 13.28
C TYR A 80 -9.92 2.85 13.55
N LEU A 81 -8.69 2.84 13.03
CA LEU A 81 -7.72 3.92 13.20
C LEU A 81 -8.23 5.26 12.64
N ARG A 82 -8.91 5.24 11.49
CA ARG A 82 -9.57 6.43 10.92
C ARG A 82 -10.64 6.97 11.87
N SER A 83 -11.44 6.10 12.49
CA SER A 83 -12.48 6.51 13.45
C SER A 83 -11.91 7.22 14.69
N LEU A 84 -10.71 6.85 15.14
CA LEU A 84 -10.02 7.47 16.28
C LEU A 84 -9.49 8.88 15.99
N LYS A 85 -9.22 9.22 14.72
CA LYS A 85 -8.58 10.47 14.31
C LYS A 85 -9.45 11.30 13.36
N SER A 86 -10.73 11.44 13.68
CA SER A 86 -11.66 12.31 12.94
C SER A 86 -11.74 11.98 11.43
N ASN A 87 -11.73 10.69 11.08
CA ASN A 87 -11.80 10.17 9.72
C ASN A 87 -10.64 10.58 8.80
N LYS A 88 -9.50 10.99 9.36
CA LYS A 88 -8.26 11.17 8.58
C LYS A 88 -7.82 9.83 7.97
N PRO A 89 -7.29 9.80 6.74
CA PRO A 89 -6.66 8.60 6.18
C PRO A 89 -5.64 8.02 7.17
N ALA A 90 -5.76 6.73 7.43
CA ALA A 90 -4.92 6.02 8.40
C ALA A 90 -4.61 4.61 7.90
N PHE A 91 -3.34 4.21 8.05
CA PHE A 91 -2.82 2.93 7.56
C PHE A 91 -1.98 2.26 8.64
N TYR A 92 -2.40 1.08 9.06
CA TYR A 92 -1.66 0.25 9.98
C TYR A 92 -0.41 -0.32 9.31
N VAL A 93 0.67 -0.34 10.07
CA VAL A 93 1.94 -0.93 9.69
C VAL A 93 2.37 -1.85 10.82
N PRO A 94 2.21 -3.18 10.68
CA PRO A 94 2.58 -4.16 11.69
C PRO A 94 3.98 -3.90 12.24
N PHE A 95 4.09 -3.89 13.57
CA PHE A 95 5.32 -3.62 14.35
C PHE A 95 5.96 -2.24 14.21
N HIS A 96 5.45 -1.38 13.33
CA HIS A 96 5.95 -0.01 13.16
C HIS A 96 4.95 1.05 13.66
N GLY A 97 3.66 0.73 13.68
CA GLY A 97 2.60 1.60 14.18
C GLY A 97 1.56 1.92 13.10
N ALA A 98 1.31 3.21 12.86
CA ALA A 98 0.35 3.65 11.85
C ALA A 98 0.78 4.97 11.19
N PHE A 99 0.49 5.12 9.90
CA PHE A 99 0.54 6.39 9.21
C PHE A 99 -0.82 7.11 9.32
N TYR A 100 -0.78 8.43 9.47
CA TYR A 100 -1.94 9.30 9.41
C TYR A 100 -1.65 10.43 8.43
N PHE A 101 -2.58 10.71 7.52
CA PHE A 101 -2.43 11.83 6.59
C PHE A 101 -3.50 12.88 6.81
N GLU A 102 -3.18 14.12 6.45
CA GLU A 102 -4.21 15.12 6.25
C GLU A 102 -5.00 14.78 4.98
N PRO A 103 -6.31 15.08 4.93
CA PRO A 103 -7.11 14.83 3.72
C PRO A 103 -6.66 15.73 2.57
N THR A 104 -6.76 15.23 1.35
CA THR A 104 -6.47 15.99 0.12
C THR A 104 -7.74 16.26 -0.67
N ARG A 105 -7.73 17.30 -1.52
CA ARG A 105 -8.82 17.55 -2.48
C ARG A 105 -8.74 16.62 -3.69
N ALA A 106 -7.63 15.92 -3.90
CA ALA A 106 -7.51 14.94 -4.97
C ALA A 106 -8.45 13.75 -4.74
N LYS A 107 -9.09 13.30 -5.82
CA LYS A 107 -10.10 12.25 -5.82
C LYS A 107 -9.67 11.06 -6.65
N ARG A 108 -10.16 9.87 -6.29
CA ARG A 108 -9.92 8.59 -6.95
C ARG A 108 -10.23 8.65 -8.45
N VAL A 109 -11.33 9.30 -8.84
CA VAL A 109 -11.71 9.47 -10.26
C VAL A 109 -10.64 10.21 -11.08
N GLN A 110 -9.80 11.03 -10.44
CA GLN A 110 -8.72 11.76 -11.10
C GLN A 110 -7.47 10.91 -11.33
N ILE A 111 -7.35 9.74 -10.68
CA ILE A 111 -6.18 8.85 -10.79
C ILE A 111 -6.07 8.29 -12.21
N ALA A 112 -7.20 7.92 -12.81
CA ALA A 112 -7.25 7.21 -14.09
C ALA A 112 -6.41 7.87 -15.20
N GLN A 113 -6.45 9.20 -15.31
CA GLN A 113 -5.73 9.94 -16.35
C GLN A 113 -4.20 9.84 -16.23
N PHE A 114 -3.70 9.51 -15.03
CA PHE A 114 -2.27 9.38 -14.75
C PHE A 114 -1.76 7.95 -14.88
N ILE A 115 -2.65 6.94 -14.97
CA ILE A 115 -2.22 5.55 -15.17
C ILE A 115 -2.05 5.29 -16.68
N PRO A 116 -0.83 4.99 -17.16
CA PRO A 116 -0.59 4.61 -18.55
C PRO A 116 -1.43 3.40 -18.94
N MET A 117 -1.94 3.37 -20.18
CA MET A 117 -2.80 2.29 -20.65
C MET A 117 -2.18 0.90 -20.48
N GLU A 118 -0.85 0.81 -20.66
CA GLU A 118 -0.07 -0.41 -20.49
C GLU A 118 -0.10 -0.96 -19.05
N LEU A 119 -0.45 -0.12 -18.08
CA LEU A 119 -0.53 -0.42 -16.65
C LEU A 119 -1.98 -0.50 -16.14
N ARG A 120 -3.00 -0.47 -17.00
CA ARG A 120 -4.43 -0.56 -16.62
C ARG A 120 -4.99 -1.98 -16.64
N GLY A 121 -4.25 -2.96 -16.15
CA GLY A 121 -4.58 -4.38 -16.34
C GLY A 121 -3.73 -4.99 -17.44
N ILE A 122 -2.79 -5.87 -17.09
CA ILE A 122 -1.89 -6.45 -18.09
C ILE A 122 -2.51 -7.58 -18.93
N GLU A 123 -3.75 -7.99 -18.62
CA GLU A 123 -4.39 -9.17 -19.22
C GLU A 123 -5.19 -8.90 -20.49
N GLY A 124 -5.30 -7.64 -20.93
CA GLY A 124 -5.90 -7.31 -22.23
C GLY A 124 -7.40 -7.63 -22.28
N ASN A 125 -8.19 -6.55 -22.35
CA ASN A 125 -9.65 -6.57 -22.55
C ASN A 125 -10.44 -7.03 -21.31
N ALA A 126 -10.96 -6.03 -20.61
CA ALA A 126 -12.23 -6.12 -19.90
C ALA A 126 -12.23 -6.66 -18.45
N GLY A 127 -11.09 -6.76 -17.76
CA GLY A 127 -11.08 -7.08 -16.32
C GLY A 127 -9.80 -6.61 -15.63
N GLY A 128 -9.82 -6.59 -14.30
CA GLY A 128 -8.65 -6.34 -13.47
C GLY A 128 -8.82 -5.17 -12.50
N ARG A 129 -7.89 -5.09 -11.54
CA ARG A 129 -7.97 -4.17 -10.41
C ARG A 129 -8.03 -2.69 -10.83
N PHE A 130 -7.52 -2.31 -12.00
CA PHE A 130 -7.76 -0.96 -12.51
C PHE A 130 -9.25 -0.66 -12.71
N HIS A 131 -9.98 -1.58 -13.35
CA HIS A 131 -11.39 -1.38 -13.64
C HIS A 131 -12.30 -1.57 -12.44
N ASP A 132 -11.86 -2.39 -11.50
CA ASP A 132 -12.57 -2.61 -10.25
C ASP A 132 -12.33 -1.43 -9.31
N TYR A 133 -11.12 -0.91 -9.16
CA TYR A 133 -10.81 0.06 -8.09
C TYR A 133 -10.60 1.51 -8.54
N ILE A 134 -10.25 1.75 -9.81
CA ILE A 134 -9.91 3.10 -10.30
C ILE A 134 -11.01 3.67 -11.19
N GLN A 135 -11.34 2.97 -12.28
CA GLN A 135 -12.28 3.47 -13.28
C GLN A 135 -12.90 2.33 -14.08
N THR A 136 -14.23 2.23 -14.08
CA THR A 136 -14.94 1.25 -14.91
C THR A 136 -14.59 1.43 -16.39
N LYS A 137 -14.91 0.42 -17.21
CA LYS A 137 -14.64 0.49 -18.66
C LYS A 137 -15.37 1.64 -19.34
N GLU A 138 -16.52 2.05 -18.79
CA GLU A 138 -17.32 3.18 -19.25
C GLU A 138 -16.77 4.53 -18.78
N GLY A 139 -15.59 4.54 -18.13
CA GLY A 139 -14.96 5.76 -17.62
C GLY A 139 -15.55 6.27 -16.31
N LYS A 140 -16.37 5.46 -15.62
CA LYS A 140 -17.06 5.87 -14.38
C LYS A 140 -16.27 5.48 -13.15
N GLU A 141 -16.56 6.12 -12.03
CA GLU A 141 -16.08 5.66 -10.74
C GLU A 141 -16.67 4.27 -10.44
N PRO A 142 -15.85 3.26 -10.10
CA PRO A 142 -16.34 1.91 -9.90
C PRO A 142 -17.00 1.74 -8.54
N ASP A 143 -17.88 0.74 -8.49
CA ASP A 143 -18.55 0.29 -7.27
C ASP A 143 -17.74 -0.77 -6.51
N ALA A 144 -16.41 -0.82 -6.67
CA ALA A 144 -15.61 -1.66 -5.79
C ALA A 144 -15.48 -1.01 -4.42
N GLY A 145 -15.84 -1.81 -3.41
CA GLY A 145 -15.25 -1.74 -2.08
C GLY A 145 -15.93 -0.78 -1.11
N THR A 146 -16.90 -1.22 -0.32
CA THR A 146 -16.76 -1.87 1.02
C THR A 146 -16.56 -0.93 2.21
N TYR A 147 -16.45 0.38 2.01
CA TYR A 147 -16.61 1.29 3.14
C TYR A 147 -18.05 1.75 3.24
N PHE A 148 -18.88 0.93 3.89
CA PHE A 148 -20.22 1.30 4.30
C PHE A 148 -20.22 1.59 5.79
N ASP A 149 -20.93 2.63 6.18
CA ASP A 149 -21.24 2.88 7.57
C ASP A 149 -22.14 1.72 7.99
N PRO A 150 -21.70 0.83 8.90
CA PRO A 150 -22.50 -0.34 9.26
C PRO A 150 -23.84 0.06 9.92
N SER A 151 -23.95 1.29 10.44
CA SER A 151 -25.18 1.81 11.03
C SER A 151 -26.13 2.45 10.03
N THR A 152 -25.63 3.00 8.91
CA THR A 152 -26.47 3.70 7.92
C THR A 152 -26.51 3.06 6.54
N GLY A 153 -25.65 2.08 6.26
CA GLY A 153 -25.47 1.47 4.95
C GLY A 153 -25.00 2.45 3.87
N LYS A 154 -24.64 3.68 4.24
CA LYS A 154 -24.11 4.69 3.30
C LYS A 154 -22.65 4.41 3.06
N LYS A 155 -22.18 4.68 1.84
CA LYS A 155 -20.75 4.74 1.58
C LYS A 155 -20.13 5.77 2.53
N LEU A 156 -19.23 5.35 3.42
CA LEU A 156 -18.45 6.23 4.29
C LEU A 156 -17.57 7.16 3.45
N TRP A 157 -17.32 6.75 2.21
CA TRP A 157 -16.36 7.32 1.29
C TRP A 157 -17.11 7.50 -0.05
N GLY A 158 -17.63 8.72 -0.27
CA GLY A 158 -18.32 9.18 -1.50
C GLY A 158 -17.35 9.31 -2.68
N GLU A 159 -17.29 10.45 -3.39
CA GLU A 159 -16.14 10.74 -4.29
C GLU A 159 -14.86 10.56 -3.48
N THR A 160 -14.22 9.40 -3.66
CA THR A 160 -13.26 8.87 -2.70
C THR A 160 -11.94 9.61 -2.82
N ASP A 161 -11.29 9.89 -1.69
CA ASP A 161 -9.93 10.44 -1.70
C ASP A 161 -8.99 9.42 -2.37
N VAL A 162 -7.93 9.90 -3.04
CA VAL A 162 -6.91 9.05 -3.65
C VAL A 162 -6.29 8.04 -2.67
N PHE A 163 -6.32 8.33 -1.36
CA PHE A 163 -5.83 7.45 -0.30
C PHE A 163 -6.63 6.16 -0.11
N TYR A 164 -7.81 6.00 -0.72
CA TYR A 164 -8.49 4.69 -0.77
C TYR A 164 -7.61 3.63 -1.43
N ILE A 165 -6.89 4.00 -2.48
CA ILE A 165 -6.01 3.08 -3.22
C ILE A 165 -4.82 2.63 -2.36
N TRP A 166 -4.43 3.43 -1.38
CA TRP A 166 -3.36 3.09 -0.44
C TRP A 166 -3.84 2.10 0.61
N ASP A 167 -5.14 2.13 0.93
CA ASP A 167 -5.75 1.20 1.88
C ASP A 167 -5.78 -0.21 1.30
N GLU A 168 -6.20 -0.31 0.03
CA GLU A 168 -6.06 -1.52 -0.79
C GLU A 168 -4.60 -1.97 -0.88
N TRP A 169 -3.68 -1.06 -1.24
CA TRP A 169 -2.27 -1.39 -1.36
C TRP A 169 -1.70 -2.02 -0.07
N ASN A 170 -1.96 -1.36 1.06
CA ASN A 170 -1.54 -1.79 2.38
C ASN A 170 -2.12 -3.17 2.74
N ALA A 171 -3.41 -3.38 2.50
CA ALA A 171 -4.06 -4.67 2.74
C ALA A 171 -3.50 -5.78 1.85
N TYR A 172 -3.22 -5.51 0.57
CA TYR A 172 -2.61 -6.47 -0.34
C TYR A 172 -1.18 -6.85 0.05
N ILE A 173 -0.36 -5.91 0.52
CA ILE A 173 1.00 -6.22 1.02
C ILE A 173 0.92 -7.26 2.14
N TYR A 174 0.06 -7.04 3.14
CA TYR A 174 -0.01 -7.94 4.28
C TYR A 174 -0.78 -9.23 4.00
N GLY A 175 -1.76 -9.19 3.09
CA GLY A 175 -2.36 -10.41 2.54
C GLY A 175 -1.30 -11.30 1.87
N GLY A 176 -0.47 -10.72 1.01
CA GLY A 176 0.62 -11.43 0.36
C GLY A 176 1.69 -11.97 1.33
N ARG A 177 2.03 -11.21 2.38
CA ARG A 177 2.92 -11.68 3.45
C ARG A 177 2.37 -12.91 4.16
N THR A 178 1.09 -12.84 4.53
CA THR A 178 0.35 -13.91 5.21
C THR A 178 0.31 -15.17 4.35
N ASP A 179 0.12 -15.03 3.04
CA ASP A 179 0.12 -16.17 2.11
C ASP A 179 1.49 -16.83 1.95
N LEU A 180 2.59 -16.06 1.94
CA LEU A 180 3.94 -16.64 1.94
C LEU A 180 4.23 -17.44 3.21
N GLU A 181 3.81 -16.91 4.36
CA GLU A 181 3.94 -17.61 5.63
C GLU A 181 3.09 -18.89 5.65
N ALA A 182 1.85 -18.82 5.16
CA ALA A 182 0.98 -19.98 5.00
C ALA A 182 1.61 -21.04 4.11
N GLU A 183 2.19 -20.66 2.97
CA GLU A 183 2.87 -21.58 2.06
C GLU A 183 4.05 -22.28 2.75
N ALA A 184 4.85 -21.54 3.54
CA ALA A 184 5.97 -22.11 4.27
C ALA A 184 5.54 -23.12 5.34
N LEU A 185 4.36 -22.95 5.93
CA LEU A 185 3.83 -23.82 6.99
C LEU A 185 3.00 -25.00 6.46
N HIS A 186 2.26 -24.79 5.37
CA HIS A 186 1.23 -25.72 4.89
C HIS A 186 1.52 -26.28 3.50
N GLY A 187 2.52 -25.76 2.80
CA GLY A 187 2.91 -26.18 1.45
C GLY A 187 2.34 -25.29 0.36
N LYS A 188 2.65 -25.66 -0.89
CA LYS A 188 2.38 -24.86 -2.09
C LYS A 188 0.90 -24.66 -2.37
N GLU A 189 0.54 -23.44 -2.73
CA GLU A 189 -0.80 -22.98 -3.06
C GLU A 189 -0.77 -22.07 -4.32
N CYS A 190 -1.90 -21.90 -4.99
CA CYS A 190 -1.96 -21.14 -6.25
C CYS A 190 -2.80 -19.86 -6.10
N TRP A 191 -2.33 -18.93 -5.27
CA TRP A 191 -3.04 -17.67 -5.00
C TRP A 191 -2.42 -16.47 -5.77
N ASP A 192 -3.26 -15.53 -6.22
CA ASP A 192 -2.85 -14.28 -6.89
C ASP A 192 -2.46 -13.19 -5.87
N SER A 193 -1.59 -13.53 -4.94
CA SER A 193 -1.31 -12.67 -3.78
C SER A 193 -0.20 -11.65 -4.03
N MET A 194 0.60 -11.87 -5.08
CA MET A 194 1.76 -11.02 -5.41
C MET A 194 1.42 -9.90 -6.39
N THR A 195 0.34 -10.01 -7.16
CA THR A 195 -0.01 -9.02 -8.19
C THR A 195 -0.59 -7.73 -7.60
N GLY A 196 -1.55 -7.86 -6.69
CA GLY A 196 -2.22 -6.71 -6.08
C GLY A 196 -1.26 -5.68 -5.48
N PRO A 197 -0.24 -6.08 -4.69
CA PRO A 197 0.76 -5.15 -4.16
C PRO A 197 1.42 -4.26 -5.23
N VAL A 198 1.77 -4.80 -6.39
CA VAL A 198 2.40 -4.03 -7.47
C VAL A 198 1.40 -3.16 -8.21
N GLU A 199 0.20 -3.67 -8.51
CA GLU A 199 -0.86 -2.90 -9.16
C GLU A 199 -1.21 -1.66 -8.34
N PHE A 200 -1.44 -1.84 -7.04
CA PHE A 200 -1.83 -0.74 -6.16
C PHE A 200 -0.67 0.20 -5.81
N MET A 201 0.59 -0.25 -5.83
CA MET A 201 1.75 0.66 -5.81
C MET A 201 1.72 1.62 -7.00
N ILE A 202 1.49 1.10 -8.21
CA ILE A 202 1.41 1.90 -9.44
C ILE A 202 0.18 2.82 -9.42
N TYR A 203 -0.96 2.35 -8.92
CA TYR A 203 -2.15 3.19 -8.81
C TYR A 203 -1.98 4.29 -7.76
N SER A 204 -1.26 3.99 -6.67
CA SER A 204 -0.90 4.97 -5.64
C SER A 204 0.02 6.07 -6.19
N LEU A 205 0.95 5.75 -7.12
CA LEU A 205 1.71 6.75 -7.87
C LEU A 205 0.80 7.68 -8.67
N GLY A 206 -0.21 7.13 -9.37
CA GLY A 206 -1.21 7.94 -10.04
C GLY A 206 -2.01 8.83 -9.07
N GLY A 207 -2.28 8.35 -7.85
CA GLY A 207 -2.83 9.14 -6.76
C GLY A 207 -1.96 10.33 -6.37
N MET A 208 -0.65 10.15 -6.25
CA MET A 208 0.28 11.24 -5.96
C MET A 208 0.40 12.24 -7.12
N MET A 209 0.36 11.77 -8.37
CA MET A 209 0.29 12.65 -9.54
C MET A 209 -1.04 13.44 -9.57
N ALA A 210 -2.15 12.83 -9.16
CA ALA A 210 -3.43 13.52 -8.99
C ALA A 210 -3.37 14.57 -7.88
N ILE A 211 -2.70 14.31 -6.76
CA ILE A 211 -2.44 15.33 -5.72
C ILE A 211 -1.66 16.51 -6.32
N LYS A 212 -0.57 16.25 -7.05
CA LYS A 212 0.23 17.31 -7.69
C LYS A 212 -0.61 18.19 -8.61
N GLN A 213 -1.51 17.60 -9.41
CA GLN A 213 -2.31 18.31 -10.39
C GLN A 213 -3.53 19.01 -9.79
N CYS A 214 -4.21 18.39 -8.83
CA CYS A 214 -5.53 18.81 -8.35
C CYS A 214 -5.50 19.46 -6.96
N ASP A 215 -4.39 19.33 -6.21
CA ASP A 215 -4.22 19.96 -4.91
C ASP A 215 -2.78 20.45 -4.69
N ALA A 216 -2.38 21.45 -5.49
CA ALA A 216 -1.04 22.05 -5.39
C ALA A 216 -0.71 22.58 -3.99
N THR A 217 -1.70 23.08 -3.24
CA THR A 217 -1.52 23.53 -1.86
C THR A 217 -1.12 22.37 -0.96
N TYR A 218 -1.82 21.24 -1.04
CA TYR A 218 -1.46 20.04 -0.30
C TYR A 218 -0.09 19.52 -0.72
N PHE A 219 0.17 19.41 -2.03
CA PHE A 219 1.42 18.91 -2.60
C PHE A 219 2.66 19.69 -2.13
N GLN A 220 2.54 21.01 -1.96
CA GLN A 220 3.62 21.89 -1.47
C GLN A 220 3.74 21.93 0.06
N SER A 221 2.78 21.34 0.78
CA SER A 221 2.75 21.37 2.24
C SER A 221 3.70 20.34 2.87
N PRO A 222 4.08 20.54 4.15
CA PRO A 222 4.80 19.52 4.91
C PRO A 222 4.07 18.17 4.98
N ALA A 223 2.74 18.14 5.00
CA ALA A 223 1.95 16.91 5.06
C ALA A 223 2.17 16.00 3.84
N PHE A 224 2.53 16.55 2.68
CA PHE A 224 2.89 15.73 1.52
C PHE A 224 4.24 15.02 1.70
N GLN A 225 5.13 15.49 2.57
CA GLN A 225 6.36 14.75 2.90
C GLN A 225 6.05 13.46 3.67
N ASP A 226 5.03 13.47 4.54
CA ASP A 226 4.58 12.26 5.24
C ASP A 226 4.02 11.23 4.25
N VAL A 227 3.26 11.71 3.25
CA VAL A 227 2.78 10.88 2.14
C VAL A 227 3.95 10.27 1.37
N LYS A 228 4.96 11.06 0.98
CA LYS A 228 6.15 10.51 0.28
C LYS A 228 6.90 9.48 1.14
N THR A 229 7.02 9.73 2.44
CA THR A 229 7.70 8.82 3.38
C THR A 229 6.97 7.48 3.45
N ALA A 230 5.64 7.51 3.57
CA ALA A 230 4.83 6.31 3.58
C ALA A 230 4.83 5.59 2.22
N PHE A 231 4.84 6.33 1.10
CA PHE A 231 4.96 5.74 -0.23
C PHE A 231 6.26 4.95 -0.37
N ILE A 232 7.39 5.57 -0.01
CA ILE A 232 8.72 4.92 -0.04
C ILE A 232 8.68 3.62 0.77
N PHE A 233 8.18 3.69 2.00
CA PHE A 233 8.08 2.53 2.89
C PHE A 233 7.25 1.40 2.25
N LEU A 234 6.03 1.68 1.78
CA LEU A 234 5.15 0.67 1.20
C LEU A 234 5.67 0.12 -0.13
N ALA A 235 6.37 0.94 -0.93
CA ALA A 235 7.03 0.50 -2.16
C ALA A 235 8.18 -0.46 -1.85
N GLU A 236 9.00 -0.16 -0.85
CA GLU A 236 10.06 -1.05 -0.40
C GLU A 236 9.50 -2.36 0.18
N GLU A 237 8.41 -2.31 0.96
CA GLU A 237 7.73 -3.51 1.44
C GLU A 237 7.16 -4.36 0.29
N THR A 238 6.61 -3.72 -0.73
CA THR A 238 6.12 -4.40 -1.95
C THR A 238 7.27 -5.11 -2.66
N MET A 239 8.39 -4.44 -2.88
CA MET A 239 9.54 -5.03 -3.56
C MET A 239 10.21 -6.13 -2.72
N ARG A 240 10.25 -5.97 -1.40
CA ARG A 240 10.72 -7.02 -0.48
C ARG A 240 9.81 -8.24 -0.54
N LEU A 241 8.48 -8.05 -0.54
CA LEU A 241 7.52 -9.14 -0.66
C LEU A 241 7.73 -9.96 -1.93
N LEU A 242 7.92 -9.31 -3.08
CA LEU A 242 8.24 -9.99 -4.35
C LEU A 242 9.59 -10.69 -4.33
N SER A 243 10.57 -10.12 -3.63
CA SER A 243 11.87 -10.77 -3.48
C SER A 243 11.76 -12.04 -2.65
N ASP A 244 11.00 -11.99 -1.55
CA ASP A 244 10.79 -13.10 -0.64
C ASP A 244 9.90 -14.19 -1.25
N SER A 245 9.07 -13.85 -2.25
CA SER A 245 8.26 -14.83 -2.98
C SER A 245 9.04 -15.62 -4.04
N LYS A 246 10.33 -15.32 -4.28
CA LYS A 246 11.14 -16.05 -5.26
C LYS A 246 11.27 -17.53 -4.88
N GLY A 247 10.77 -18.40 -5.75
CA GLY A 247 10.76 -19.85 -5.53
C GLY A 247 9.50 -20.37 -4.81
N SER A 248 8.60 -19.47 -4.39
CA SER A 248 7.26 -19.83 -3.92
C SER A 248 6.35 -20.22 -5.08
N SER A 249 5.18 -20.79 -4.78
CA SER A 249 4.10 -21.01 -5.76
C SER A 249 3.20 -19.80 -5.99
N LEU A 250 3.35 -18.73 -5.21
CA LEU A 250 2.60 -17.48 -5.37
C LEU A 250 3.11 -16.72 -6.60
N GLN A 251 2.37 -16.78 -7.70
CA GLN A 251 2.78 -16.37 -9.05
C GLN A 251 3.31 -14.92 -9.13
N PRO A 252 4.64 -14.67 -9.20
CA PRO A 252 5.16 -13.32 -9.34
C PRO A 252 5.23 -12.85 -10.80
N GLU A 253 4.92 -13.71 -11.79
CA GLU A 253 5.09 -13.39 -13.21
C GLU A 253 4.23 -12.19 -13.63
N LYS A 254 3.01 -12.10 -13.10
CA LYS A 254 2.10 -10.98 -13.39
C LYS A 254 2.65 -9.68 -12.80
N SER A 255 3.14 -9.70 -11.56
CA SER A 255 3.85 -8.58 -10.92
C SER A 255 5.09 -8.13 -11.69
N ASN A 256 5.91 -9.08 -12.14
CA ASN A 256 7.12 -8.79 -12.92
C ASN A 256 6.77 -8.12 -14.25
N ARG A 257 5.71 -8.58 -14.94
CA ARG A 257 5.22 -7.92 -16.17
C ARG A 257 4.77 -6.48 -15.90
N TYR A 258 4.15 -6.20 -14.76
CA TYR A 258 3.79 -4.82 -14.37
C TYR A 258 5.03 -3.94 -14.19
N LEU A 259 6.02 -4.42 -13.43
CA LEU A 259 7.28 -3.69 -13.21
C LEU A 259 8.04 -3.47 -14.52
N ASP A 260 8.11 -4.48 -15.38
CA ASP A 260 8.77 -4.36 -16.68
C ASP A 260 8.07 -3.34 -17.56
N ARG A 261 6.73 -3.28 -17.58
CA ARG A 261 6.00 -2.24 -18.30
C ARG A 261 6.22 -0.86 -17.70
N LEU A 262 6.25 -0.72 -16.39
CA LEU A 262 6.55 0.56 -15.73
C LEU A 262 7.94 1.09 -16.18
N ARG A 263 8.93 0.19 -16.27
CA ARG A 263 10.30 0.49 -16.70
C ARG A 263 10.41 0.81 -18.19
N THR A 264 9.72 0.05 -19.05
CA THR A 264 10.03 0.00 -20.48
C THR A 264 8.95 0.58 -21.40
N ALA A 265 7.72 0.80 -20.93
CA ALA A 265 6.65 1.33 -21.77
C ALA A 265 7.02 2.71 -22.33
N THR A 266 6.78 2.90 -23.63
CA THR A 266 7.24 4.08 -24.38
C THR A 266 6.18 5.16 -24.56
N SER A 267 4.96 4.95 -24.06
CA SER A 267 3.92 5.97 -24.11
C SER A 267 4.31 7.23 -23.34
N LYS A 268 3.78 8.37 -23.78
CA LYS A 268 4.00 9.67 -23.12
C LYS A 268 3.63 9.60 -21.62
N GLN A 269 2.49 9.00 -21.29
CA GLN A 269 2.04 8.84 -19.90
C GLN A 269 3.01 7.99 -19.06
N ALA A 270 3.57 6.91 -19.64
CA ALA A 270 4.55 6.09 -18.94
C ALA A 270 5.85 6.86 -18.69
N SER A 271 6.29 7.69 -19.65
CA SER A 271 7.43 8.59 -19.44
C SER A 271 7.15 9.61 -18.34
N GLU A 272 6.00 10.29 -18.38
CA GLU A 272 5.60 11.28 -17.39
C GLU A 272 5.54 10.69 -15.97
N MET A 273 5.04 9.45 -15.83
CA MET A 273 5.05 8.73 -14.56
C MET A 273 6.47 8.43 -14.08
N ARG A 274 7.37 7.94 -14.95
CA ARG A 274 8.78 7.71 -14.58
C ARG A 274 9.51 9.00 -14.21
N ASP A 275 9.25 10.08 -14.94
CA ASP A 275 9.85 11.38 -14.66
C ASP A 275 9.34 11.95 -13.33
N PHE A 276 8.06 11.76 -13.02
CA PHE A 276 7.52 12.06 -11.70
C PHE A 276 8.22 11.27 -10.60
N ILE A 277 8.41 9.96 -10.75
CA ILE A 277 9.12 9.12 -9.77
C ILE A 277 10.54 9.66 -9.52
N ARG A 278 11.32 9.90 -10.58
CA ARG A 278 12.69 10.44 -10.46
C ARG A 278 12.72 11.81 -9.81
N GLN A 279 11.78 12.69 -10.16
CA GLN A 279 11.72 14.04 -9.61
C GLN A 279 11.36 14.05 -8.11
N GLU A 280 10.43 13.21 -7.67
CA GLU A 280 9.90 13.25 -6.30
C GLU A 280 10.69 12.37 -5.31
N PHE A 281 11.34 11.30 -5.79
CA PHE A 281 12.07 10.32 -4.96
C PHE A 281 13.57 10.23 -5.27
N GLY A 282 14.04 10.84 -6.37
CA GLY A 282 15.44 10.85 -6.78
C GLY A 282 15.86 9.64 -7.61
N ASP A 283 16.84 9.83 -8.48
CA ASP A 283 17.33 8.80 -9.42
C ASP A 283 17.86 7.55 -8.73
N SER A 284 18.55 7.72 -7.59
CA SER A 284 19.16 6.60 -6.85
C SER A 284 18.08 5.63 -6.35
N TRP A 285 17.08 6.15 -5.65
CA TRP A 285 15.98 5.35 -5.12
C TRP A 285 15.14 4.74 -6.25
N SER A 286 14.84 5.53 -7.28
CA SER A 286 14.05 5.08 -8.45
C SER A 286 14.69 3.87 -9.13
N ARG A 287 16.02 3.89 -9.28
CA ARG A 287 16.78 2.78 -9.87
C ARG A 287 16.85 1.58 -8.93
N GLU A 288 17.13 1.80 -7.65
CA GLU A 288 17.30 0.73 -6.67
C GLU A 288 16.01 -0.04 -6.41
N VAL A 289 14.91 0.67 -6.18
CA VAL A 289 13.64 0.06 -5.79
C VAL A 289 12.82 -0.36 -7.01
N LEU A 290 12.71 0.51 -8.02
CA LEU A 290 11.80 0.28 -9.16
C LEU A 290 12.52 -0.11 -10.46
N GLY A 291 13.85 0.06 -10.55
CA GLY A 291 14.62 -0.21 -11.77
C GLY A 291 14.40 0.82 -12.88
N ILE A 292 14.04 2.05 -12.52
CA ILE A 292 13.68 3.17 -13.42
C ILE A 292 14.84 4.17 -13.56
#